data_AF-A0AAW0SUI9-F1
#
_entry.id   AF-A0AAW0SUI9-F1
#
_cell.length_a   1.000
_cell.length_b   1.000
_cell.length_c   1.000
_cell.angle_alpha   90.00
_cell.angle_beta   90.00
_cell.angle_gamma   90.00
#
_symmetry.space_group_name_H-M   'P 1'
#
loop_
_entity.id
_entity.type
_entity.pdbx_description
1 polymer ?
#
loop_
_entity_poly.entity_id
_entity_poly.type
_entity_poly.pdbx_seq_one_letter_code
_entity_poly.pdbx_strand_id
1 'polypeptide(L)'
;MTEGSREDDASTSIASDLPRGVALLGDLTTSLQQAQAALDTLAQRISDGHLPTAKGISLLELKNQAFLSYLANLTYVTLTKLKGNKIEGSASIDRLVELRVVLERLRPLEEKLKYQLDKHVKAATDGEVNADDPSRLRGDLDNIGSSSEDEDEEQQQEGSKKKKKKDGEEDSDDGKTYKAPKISQMKYDLEDGKERAKERVRRDALYSSTLRDAIEGTHRGPRGCVQPGCPQAEGHQETQGAGGVRGSQHDT
;
A
#
# COMPACT_ATOMS: atom_id res chain seq x y z
N MET A 1 -43.78 -41.60 31.05
CA MET A 1 -42.82 -41.68 32.16
C MET A 1 -41.44 -41.09 31.84
N THR A 2 -41.21 -40.54 30.64
CA THR A 2 -39.89 -40.01 30.21
C THR A 2 -39.76 -38.48 30.25
N GLU A 3 -40.83 -37.74 30.58
CA GLU A 3 -40.80 -36.27 30.65
C GLU A 3 -40.19 -35.76 31.96
N GLY A 4 -40.49 -36.39 33.11
CA GLY A 4 -39.97 -35.95 34.42
C GLY A 4 -38.44 -35.99 34.53
N SER A 5 -37.79 -37.04 34.01
CA SER A 5 -36.32 -37.15 34.05
C SER A 5 -35.61 -36.05 33.25
N ARG A 6 -36.23 -35.53 32.19
CA ARG A 6 -35.64 -34.52 31.29
C ARG A 6 -35.73 -33.11 31.87
N GLU A 7 -36.76 -32.83 32.66
CA GLU A 7 -36.94 -31.56 33.39
C GLU A 7 -36.00 -31.46 34.60
N ASP A 8 -35.74 -32.58 35.27
CA ASP A 8 -34.78 -32.66 36.39
C ASP A 8 -33.33 -32.43 35.91
N ASP A 9 -32.95 -32.98 34.75
CA ASP A 9 -31.61 -32.78 34.16
C ASP A 9 -31.37 -31.32 33.75
N ALA A 10 -32.37 -30.67 33.14
CA ALA A 10 -32.29 -29.26 32.74
C ALA A 10 -32.19 -28.33 33.96
N SER A 11 -32.97 -28.61 35.01
CA SER A 11 -32.96 -27.85 36.26
C SER A 11 -31.61 -27.98 36.98
N THR A 12 -31.01 -29.17 36.93
CA THR A 12 -29.68 -29.43 37.52
C THR A 12 -28.57 -28.71 36.74
N SER A 13 -28.62 -28.70 35.40
CA SER A 13 -27.67 -27.95 34.56
C SER A 13 -27.75 -26.45 34.85
N ILE A 14 -28.97 -25.89 34.89
CA ILE A 14 -29.19 -24.46 35.18
C ILE A 14 -28.65 -24.10 36.57
N ALA A 15 -28.87 -24.94 37.58
CA ALA A 15 -28.37 -24.70 38.94
C ALA A 15 -26.83 -24.65 38.99
N SER A 16 -26.15 -25.43 38.15
CA SER A 16 -24.69 -25.43 38.06
C SER A 16 -24.13 -24.24 37.26
N ASP A 17 -24.83 -23.81 36.21
CA ASP A 17 -24.38 -22.74 35.30
C ASP A 17 -24.73 -21.33 35.80
N LEU A 18 -25.79 -21.19 36.59
CA LEU A 18 -26.24 -19.91 37.13
C LEU A 18 -25.15 -19.14 37.91
N PRO A 19 -24.43 -19.72 38.89
CA PRO A 19 -23.37 -19.01 39.61
C PRO A 19 -22.23 -18.57 38.67
N ARG A 20 -21.91 -19.39 37.65
CA ARG A 20 -20.91 -19.04 36.64
C ARG A 20 -21.39 -17.89 35.75
N GLY A 21 -22.65 -17.90 35.34
CA GLY A 21 -23.26 -16.82 34.56
C GLY A 21 -23.28 -15.49 35.33
N VAL A 22 -23.63 -15.52 36.62
CA VAL A 22 -23.60 -14.33 37.48
C VAL A 22 -22.19 -13.79 37.64
N ALA A 23 -21.19 -14.65 37.84
CA ALA A 23 -19.79 -14.24 37.89
C ALA A 23 -19.34 -13.57 36.58
N LEU A 24 -19.64 -14.17 35.43
CA LEU A 24 -19.31 -13.61 34.11
C LEU A 24 -20.00 -12.27 33.84
N LEU A 25 -21.24 -12.09 34.29
CA LEU A 25 -21.92 -10.80 34.20
C LEU A 25 -21.25 -9.76 35.10
N GLY A 26 -20.80 -10.15 36.30
CA GLY A 26 -19.98 -9.31 37.17
C GLY A 26 -18.68 -8.87 36.48
N ASP A 27 -17.94 -9.83 35.92
CA ASP A 27 -16.70 -9.55 35.17
C ASP A 27 -16.97 -8.62 33.98
N LEU A 28 -18.06 -8.82 33.25
CA LEU A 28 -18.46 -7.94 32.14
C LEU A 28 -18.76 -6.52 32.62
N THR A 29 -19.44 -6.35 33.76
CA THR A 29 -19.71 -5.01 34.31
C THR A 29 -18.44 -4.29 34.74
N THR A 30 -17.49 -5.00 35.37
CA THR A 30 -16.21 -4.40 35.75
C THR A 30 -15.37 -4.03 34.54
N SER A 31 -15.32 -4.89 33.52
CA SER A 31 -14.63 -4.60 32.25
C SER A 31 -15.25 -3.40 31.52
N LEU A 32 -16.59 -3.27 31.53
CA LEU A 32 -17.29 -2.13 30.93
C LEU A 32 -17.00 -0.83 31.68
N GLN A 33 -16.95 -0.85 33.01
CA GLN A 33 -16.56 0.33 33.81
C GLN A 33 -15.12 0.77 33.51
N GLN A 34 -14.19 -0.18 33.38
CA GLN A 34 -12.80 0.12 33.01
C GLN A 34 -12.71 0.74 31.61
N ALA A 35 -13.43 0.17 30.64
CA ALA A 35 -13.50 0.70 29.29
C ALA A 35 -14.12 2.12 29.25
N GLN A 36 -15.18 2.35 30.03
CA GLN A 36 -15.82 3.65 30.14
C GLN A 36 -14.87 4.70 30.73
N ALA A 37 -14.18 4.38 31.83
CA ALA A 37 -13.20 5.29 32.44
C ALA A 37 -12.04 5.64 31.48
N ALA A 38 -11.58 4.68 30.67
CA ALA A 38 -10.57 4.91 29.65
C ALA A 38 -11.08 5.83 28.53
N LEU A 39 -12.34 5.63 28.09
CA LEU A 39 -12.99 6.50 27.10
C LEU A 39 -13.20 7.92 27.63
N ASP A 40 -13.62 8.08 28.89
CA ASP A 40 -13.79 9.39 29.51
C ASP A 40 -12.44 10.14 29.59
N THR A 41 -11.38 9.42 29.95
CA THR A 41 -10.01 9.97 29.95
C THR A 41 -9.57 10.41 28.55
N LEU A 42 -9.90 9.61 27.52
CA LEU A 42 -9.60 9.96 26.12
C LEU A 42 -10.41 11.19 25.67
N ALA A 43 -11.71 11.22 26.00
CA ALA A 43 -12.62 12.31 25.65
C ALA A 43 -12.21 13.64 26.30
N GLN A 44 -11.75 13.60 27.55
CA GLN A 44 -11.16 14.77 28.21
C GLN A 44 -9.92 15.27 27.46
N ARG A 45 -8.96 14.38 27.13
CA ARG A 45 -7.75 14.77 26.38
C ARG A 45 -8.04 15.34 24.99
N ILE A 46 -9.09 14.87 24.32
CA ILE A 46 -9.55 15.44 23.05
C ILE A 46 -10.15 16.83 23.27
N SER A 47 -10.99 16.99 24.29
CA SER A 47 -11.65 18.26 24.64
C SER A 47 -10.65 19.33 25.06
N ASP A 48 -9.61 18.94 25.79
CA ASP A 48 -8.51 19.79 26.23
C ASP A 48 -7.54 20.15 25.08
N GLY A 49 -7.78 19.61 23.87
CA GLY A 49 -6.96 19.89 22.69
C GLY A 49 -5.60 19.21 22.67
N HIS A 50 -5.32 18.30 23.61
CA HIS A 50 -4.07 17.53 23.65
C HIS A 50 -3.95 16.52 22.50
N LEU A 51 -5.08 16.08 21.93
CA LEU A 51 -5.12 15.14 20.80
C LEU A 51 -5.76 15.83 19.59
N PRO A 52 -4.98 16.32 18.61
CA PRO A 52 -5.52 16.96 17.42
C PRO A 52 -6.19 15.91 16.52
N THR A 53 -7.53 15.96 16.42
CA THR A 53 -8.33 15.03 15.61
C THR A 53 -8.63 15.53 14.19
N ALA A 54 -8.20 16.75 13.85
CA ALA A 54 -8.57 17.42 12.59
C ALA A 54 -7.99 16.75 11.31
N LYS A 55 -6.90 15.99 11.43
CA LYS A 55 -6.27 15.27 10.31
C LYS A 55 -6.28 13.76 10.59
N GLY A 56 -7.44 13.14 10.40
CA GLY A 56 -7.64 11.69 10.53
C GLY A 56 -7.56 10.95 9.20
N ILE A 57 -7.34 9.64 9.26
CA ILE A 57 -7.48 8.74 8.12
C ILE A 57 -8.94 8.26 8.07
N SER A 58 -9.68 8.63 7.01
CA SER A 58 -11.11 8.31 6.86
C SER A 58 -11.43 6.82 6.91
N LEU A 59 -10.54 5.96 6.37
CA LEU A 59 -10.69 4.51 6.45
C LEU A 59 -10.74 4.01 7.92
N LEU A 60 -9.93 4.62 8.78
CA LEU A 60 -9.83 4.21 10.19
C LEU A 60 -11.08 4.65 10.97
N GLU A 61 -11.63 5.82 10.63
CA GLU A 61 -12.92 6.29 11.15
C GLU A 61 -14.06 5.34 10.74
N LEU A 62 -14.13 4.96 9.46
CA LEU A 62 -15.11 3.98 8.98
C LEU A 62 -14.99 2.65 9.72
N LYS A 63 -13.77 2.16 9.93
CA LYS A 63 -13.52 0.91 10.68
C LYS A 63 -14.01 1.01 12.12
N ASN A 64 -13.75 2.12 12.79
CA ASN A 64 -14.26 2.34 14.15
C ASN A 64 -15.79 2.38 14.19
N GLN A 65 -16.43 3.06 13.24
CA GLN A 65 -17.90 3.11 13.14
C GLN A 65 -18.51 1.73 12.84
N ALA A 66 -17.86 0.94 11.99
CA ALA A 66 -18.25 -0.44 11.70
C ALA A 66 -18.13 -1.34 12.93
N PHE A 67 -17.05 -1.22 13.71
CA PHE A 67 -16.88 -1.96 14.96
C PHE A 67 -17.92 -1.56 16.02
N LEU A 68 -18.17 -0.26 16.19
CA LEU A 68 -19.20 0.21 17.12
C LEU A 68 -20.58 -0.33 16.74
N SER A 69 -20.92 -0.27 15.46
CA SER A 69 -22.17 -0.85 14.94
C SER A 69 -22.23 -2.37 15.17
N TYR A 70 -21.12 -3.08 15.00
CA TYR A 70 -21.03 -4.52 15.22
C TYR A 70 -21.25 -4.88 16.70
N LEU A 71 -20.58 -4.17 17.62
CA LEU A 71 -20.72 -4.36 19.06
C LEU A 71 -22.14 -4.01 19.55
N ALA A 72 -22.76 -2.96 19.01
CA ALA A 72 -24.13 -2.60 19.34
C ALA A 72 -25.14 -3.69 18.92
N ASN A 73 -25.02 -4.25 17.72
CA ASN A 73 -25.87 -5.36 17.28
C ASN A 73 -25.61 -6.65 18.06
N LEU A 74 -24.34 -6.91 18.41
CA LEU A 74 -23.96 -8.08 19.21
C LEU A 74 -24.52 -8.02 20.64
N THR A 75 -24.43 -6.87 21.28
CA THR A 75 -24.99 -6.64 22.63
C THR A 75 -26.51 -6.73 22.60
N TYR A 76 -27.15 -6.20 21.56
CA TYR A 76 -28.60 -6.35 21.36
C TYR A 76 -29.03 -7.83 21.24
N VAL A 77 -28.33 -8.62 20.43
CA VAL A 77 -28.59 -10.06 20.31
C VAL A 77 -28.37 -10.76 21.65
N THR A 78 -27.30 -10.43 22.36
CA THR A 78 -26.99 -11.00 23.68
C THR A 78 -28.10 -10.68 24.69
N LEU A 79 -28.57 -9.42 24.73
CA LEU A 79 -29.68 -9.01 25.59
C LEU A 79 -30.98 -9.73 25.24
N THR A 80 -31.25 -9.93 23.95
CA THR A 80 -32.42 -10.68 23.46
C THR A 80 -32.41 -12.12 23.95
N LYS A 81 -31.23 -12.77 23.93
CA LYS A 81 -31.03 -14.11 24.52
C LYS A 81 -31.23 -14.13 26.03
N LEU A 82 -30.68 -13.15 26.74
CA LEU A 82 -30.81 -13.06 28.19
C LEU A 82 -32.26 -12.82 28.65
N LYS A 83 -33.06 -12.15 27.81
CA LYS A 83 -34.51 -11.98 28.02
C LYS A 83 -35.33 -13.25 27.71
N GLY A 84 -34.71 -14.31 27.19
CA GLY A 84 -35.38 -15.54 26.79
C GLY A 84 -36.12 -15.47 25.45
N ASN A 85 -35.88 -14.42 24.66
CA ASN A 85 -36.49 -14.29 23.34
C ASN A 85 -35.74 -15.12 22.30
N LYS A 86 -36.49 -15.64 21.32
CA LYS A 86 -35.89 -16.30 20.16
C LYS A 86 -35.16 -15.27 19.29
N ILE A 87 -34.04 -15.69 18.71
CA ILE A 87 -33.19 -14.84 17.86
C ILE A 87 -33.46 -15.07 16.37
N GLU A 88 -34.18 -16.15 16.03
CA GLU A 88 -34.50 -16.54 14.66
C GLU A 88 -35.30 -15.44 13.96
N GLY A 89 -34.88 -15.06 12.75
CA GLY A 89 -35.53 -14.02 11.96
C GLY A 89 -35.30 -12.59 12.44
N SER A 90 -34.37 -12.36 13.37
CA SER A 90 -34.01 -11.00 13.78
C SER A 90 -33.08 -10.33 12.76
N ALA A 91 -33.45 -9.13 12.30
CA ALA A 91 -32.64 -8.32 11.38
C ALA A 91 -31.24 -7.99 11.96
N SER A 92 -31.07 -8.08 13.28
CA SER A 92 -29.79 -7.87 13.96
C SER A 92 -28.75 -8.94 13.61
N ILE A 93 -29.16 -10.19 13.34
CA ILE A 93 -28.24 -11.23 12.87
C ILE A 93 -27.80 -10.93 11.44
N ASP A 94 -28.73 -10.60 10.55
CA ASP A 94 -28.41 -10.26 9.16
C ASP A 94 -27.45 -9.06 9.10
N ARG A 95 -27.70 -8.04 9.94
CA ARG A 95 -26.82 -6.89 10.09
C ARG A 95 -25.44 -7.27 10.63
N LEU A 96 -25.35 -8.21 11.58
CA LEU A 96 -24.07 -8.72 12.08
C LEU A 96 -23.27 -9.42 10.98
N VAL A 97 -23.93 -10.22 10.15
CA VAL A 97 -23.29 -10.90 9.00
C VAL A 97 -22.81 -9.87 7.98
N GLU A 98 -23.62 -8.87 7.65
CA GLU A 98 -23.23 -7.78 6.75
C GLU A 98 -22.01 -7.01 7.30
N LEU A 99 -22.07 -6.59 8.56
CA LEU A 99 -20.97 -5.88 9.22
C LEU A 99 -19.70 -6.74 9.27
N ARG A 100 -19.84 -8.06 9.45
CA ARG A 100 -18.71 -8.99 9.38
C ARG A 100 -18.07 -8.95 8.00
N VAL A 101 -18.86 -9.05 6.93
CA VAL A 101 -18.34 -8.97 5.56
C VAL A 101 -17.67 -7.62 5.30
N VAL A 102 -18.26 -6.51 5.75
CA VAL A 102 -17.66 -5.17 5.62
C VAL A 102 -16.29 -5.13 6.30
N LEU A 103 -16.17 -5.60 7.54
CA LEU A 103 -14.87 -5.65 8.25
C LEU A 103 -13.85 -6.52 7.51
N GLU A 104 -14.27 -7.60 6.88
CA GLU A 104 -13.37 -8.45 6.10
C GLU A 104 -12.89 -7.78 4.82
N ARG A 105 -13.73 -6.96 4.19
CA ARG A 105 -13.40 -6.15 3.01
C ARG A 105 -12.50 -4.96 3.32
N LEU A 106 -12.52 -4.47 4.56
CA LEU A 106 -11.60 -3.42 5.00
C LEU A 106 -10.14 -3.92 5.08
N ARG A 107 -9.91 -5.20 5.44
CA ARG A 107 -8.55 -5.76 5.61
C ARG A 107 -7.58 -5.50 4.44
N PRO A 108 -7.89 -5.82 3.18
CA PRO A 108 -6.99 -5.54 2.06
C PRO A 108 -6.75 -4.05 1.83
N LEU A 109 -7.69 -3.17 2.21
CA LEU A 109 -7.51 -1.72 2.12
C LEU A 109 -6.51 -1.24 3.18
N GLU A 110 -6.57 -1.79 4.39
CA GLU A 110 -5.60 -1.52 5.44
C GLU A 110 -4.19 -1.98 5.06
N GLU A 111 -4.06 -3.13 4.40
CA GLU A 111 -2.77 -3.62 3.91
C GLU A 111 -2.16 -2.67 2.88
N LYS A 112 -2.97 -2.14 1.95
CA LYS A 112 -2.52 -1.14 0.97
C LYS A 112 -2.12 0.18 1.63
N LEU A 113 -2.82 0.61 2.67
CA LEU A 113 -2.54 1.85 3.39
C LEU A 113 -1.53 1.69 4.53
N LYS A 114 -1.05 0.48 4.81
CA LYS A 114 -0.16 0.18 5.94
C LYS A 114 1.04 1.11 6.00
N TYR A 115 1.68 1.34 4.86
CA TYR A 115 2.83 2.25 4.78
C TYR A 115 2.48 3.68 5.22
N GLN A 116 1.32 4.18 4.79
CA GLN A 116 0.86 5.52 5.15
C GLN A 116 0.51 5.59 6.64
N LEU A 117 -0.17 4.57 7.16
CA LEU A 117 -0.47 4.45 8.59
C LEU A 117 0.82 4.45 9.41
N ASP A 118 1.80 3.62 9.05
CA ASP A 118 3.10 3.55 9.71
C ASP A 118 3.85 4.89 9.65
N LYS A 119 3.77 5.61 8.52
CA LYS A 119 4.34 6.95 8.37
C LYS A 119 3.67 7.97 9.29
N HIS A 120 2.34 7.97 9.38
CA HIS A 120 1.57 8.86 10.26
C HIS A 120 1.83 8.55 11.74
N VAL A 121 1.94 7.28 12.11
CA VAL A 121 2.29 6.87 13.48
C VAL A 121 3.69 7.34 13.83
N LYS A 122 4.69 7.12 12.95
CA LYS A 122 6.06 7.61 13.17
C LYS A 122 6.12 9.13 13.28
N ALA A 123 5.40 9.86 12.44
CA ALA A 123 5.33 11.32 12.53
C ALA A 123 4.70 11.81 13.85
N ALA A 124 3.75 11.04 14.41
CA ALA A 124 3.12 11.37 15.69
C ALA A 124 4.01 11.01 16.90
N THR A 125 4.83 9.96 16.82
CA THR A 125 5.73 9.55 17.92
C THR A 125 7.06 10.27 17.92
N ASP A 126 7.67 10.46 16.74
CA ASP A 126 9.05 10.92 16.58
C ASP A 126 9.12 12.40 16.15
N GLY A 127 7.96 13.04 15.89
CA GLY A 127 7.86 14.38 15.33
C GLY A 127 7.95 14.40 13.80
N GLU A 128 7.82 15.59 13.19
CA GLU A 128 7.85 15.74 11.72
C GLU A 128 9.15 15.14 11.16
N VAL A 129 8.99 14.09 10.35
CA VAL A 129 10.12 13.34 9.79
C VAL A 129 11.02 14.31 9.01
N ASN A 130 12.33 14.26 9.27
CA ASN A 130 13.35 15.14 8.71
C ASN A 130 13.20 15.30 7.18
N ALA A 131 13.64 16.44 6.64
CA ALA A 131 13.63 16.69 5.19
C ALA A 131 14.39 15.62 4.38
N ASP A 132 15.32 14.91 5.02
CA ASP A 132 16.19 13.89 4.44
C ASP A 132 15.69 12.44 4.58
N ASP A 133 14.41 12.20 4.87
CA ASP A 133 13.88 10.84 4.95
C ASP A 133 13.87 10.16 3.56
N PRO A 134 14.61 9.05 3.34
CA PRO A 134 14.62 8.31 2.07
C PRO A 134 13.24 7.80 1.66
N SER A 135 12.28 7.76 2.58
CA SER A 135 10.88 7.39 2.36
C SER A 135 10.06 8.46 1.60
N ARG A 136 10.56 9.71 1.54
CA ARG A 136 10.00 10.82 0.73
C ARG A 136 10.47 10.80 -0.72
N LEU A 137 11.57 10.13 -1.03
CA LEU A 137 12.02 9.92 -2.42
C LEU A 137 11.18 8.81 -3.06
N ARG A 138 9.92 9.11 -3.35
CA ARG A 138 9.21 8.40 -4.43
C ARG A 138 9.36 9.26 -5.66
N GLY A 139 9.84 8.66 -6.75
CA GLY A 139 9.77 9.33 -8.05
C GLY A 139 8.30 9.63 -8.35
N ASP A 140 8.00 10.87 -8.70
CA ASP A 140 6.67 11.26 -9.16
C ASP A 140 6.36 10.48 -10.44
N LEU A 141 5.64 9.38 -10.30
CA LEU A 141 5.19 8.56 -11.43
C LEU A 141 4.17 9.32 -12.29
N ASP A 142 3.50 10.33 -11.73
CA ASP A 142 2.64 11.25 -12.49
C ASP A 142 3.43 12.10 -13.51
N ASN A 143 4.74 12.22 -13.34
CA ASN A 143 5.61 12.90 -14.30
C ASN A 143 6.12 11.96 -15.41
N ILE A 144 5.84 10.64 -15.36
CA ILE A 144 6.37 9.66 -16.33
C ILE A 144 5.39 9.26 -17.45
N GLY A 145 4.23 9.90 -17.56
CA GLY A 145 3.38 9.73 -18.75
C GLY A 145 1.92 10.03 -18.54
N SER A 146 1.52 11.29 -18.72
CA SER A 146 0.13 11.63 -19.04
C SER A 146 -0.11 11.33 -20.52
N SER A 147 -0.52 10.08 -20.79
CA SER A 147 -1.28 9.71 -21.98
C SER A 147 -2.14 8.48 -21.64
N SER A 148 -3.06 8.68 -20.71
CA SER A 148 -4.26 7.86 -20.57
C SER A 148 -5.29 8.76 -19.91
N GLU A 149 -6.23 9.22 -20.72
CA GLU A 149 -7.48 9.82 -20.27
C GLU A 149 -8.19 8.77 -19.39
N ASP A 150 -8.47 9.09 -18.13
CA ASP A 150 -9.76 8.84 -17.47
C ASP A 150 -9.74 9.24 -15.98
N GLU A 151 -10.68 10.14 -15.67
CA GLU A 151 -11.45 10.35 -14.43
C GLU A 151 -10.74 10.77 -13.12
N ASP A 152 -10.90 12.07 -12.84
CA ASP A 152 -11.23 12.72 -11.56
C ASP A 152 -10.54 12.25 -10.25
N GLU A 153 -9.73 13.15 -9.67
CA GLU A 153 -9.77 13.42 -8.22
C GLU A 153 -9.18 14.80 -7.89
N GLU A 154 -10.04 15.71 -7.43
CA GLU A 154 -9.70 17.06 -6.99
C GLU A 154 -8.81 17.04 -5.73
N GLN A 155 -7.59 17.60 -5.82
CA GLN A 155 -6.80 17.96 -4.66
C GLN A 155 -6.67 19.48 -4.56
N GLN A 156 -7.57 20.09 -3.78
CA GLN A 156 -7.42 21.46 -3.30
C GLN A 156 -6.29 21.51 -2.26
N GLN A 157 -5.17 22.16 -2.59
CA GLN A 157 -4.20 22.60 -1.59
C GLN A 157 -4.36 24.10 -1.34
N GLU A 158 -4.97 24.42 -0.20
CA GLU A 158 -5.05 25.78 0.32
C GLU A 158 -3.66 26.32 0.69
N GLY A 159 -3.28 27.41 0.03
CA GLY A 159 -2.09 28.19 0.34
C GLY A 159 -2.24 28.96 1.66
N SER A 160 -1.49 28.57 2.67
CA SER A 160 -1.38 29.32 3.92
C SER A 160 -0.45 30.54 3.75
N LYS A 161 -1.08 31.72 3.73
CA LYS A 161 -0.45 33.05 3.70
C LYS A 161 0.45 33.27 4.92
N LYS A 162 1.77 33.38 4.73
CA LYS A 162 2.69 33.87 5.77
C LYS A 162 2.95 35.37 5.59
N LYS A 163 2.45 36.15 6.56
CA LYS A 163 2.56 37.61 6.66
C LYS A 163 4.04 38.00 6.90
N LYS A 164 4.62 38.71 5.94
CA LYS A 164 5.99 39.26 5.95
C LYS A 164 6.05 40.47 6.91
N LYS A 165 6.85 40.40 7.99
CA LYS A 165 7.41 41.59 8.64
C LYS A 165 8.65 42.00 7.84
N LYS A 166 8.66 43.25 7.38
CA LYS A 166 9.82 43.94 6.79
C LYS A 166 10.92 44.02 7.85
N ASP A 167 12.15 43.67 7.49
CA ASP A 167 13.28 44.59 7.39
C ASP A 167 14.30 43.99 6.39
N GLY A 168 14.97 44.86 5.64
CA GLY A 168 15.34 44.62 4.25
C GLY A 168 16.64 43.84 3.98
N GLU A 169 16.64 43.17 2.83
CA GLU A 169 17.72 43.19 1.84
C GLU A 169 17.17 42.61 0.52
N GLU A 170 17.69 43.08 -0.59
CA GLU A 170 17.23 42.81 -1.96
C GLU A 170 17.61 41.39 -2.40
N ASP A 171 16.63 40.55 -2.76
CA ASP A 171 16.72 39.66 -3.91
C ASP A 171 15.31 39.22 -4.35
N SER A 172 15.04 39.38 -5.64
CA SER A 172 13.76 39.07 -6.27
C SER A 172 13.61 37.57 -6.50
N ASP A 173 12.63 36.95 -5.82
CA ASP A 173 12.18 35.57 -5.99
C ASP A 173 11.34 35.45 -7.28
N ASP A 174 12.02 35.34 -8.42
CA ASP A 174 11.44 34.84 -9.66
C ASP A 174 11.56 33.30 -9.70
N GLY A 175 10.48 32.66 -10.15
CA GLY A 175 10.29 31.20 -10.14
C GLY A 175 11.57 30.41 -10.42
N LYS A 176 11.91 29.49 -9.50
CA LYS A 176 13.13 28.69 -9.51
C LYS A 176 13.21 27.80 -10.75
N THR A 177 13.67 28.43 -11.83
CA THR A 177 14.06 27.82 -13.09
C THR A 177 15.19 26.84 -12.78
N TYR A 178 15.00 25.59 -13.18
CA TYR A 178 16.00 24.54 -12.98
C TYR A 178 17.38 24.98 -13.47
N LYS A 179 18.38 24.98 -12.58
CA LYS A 179 19.77 25.28 -12.93
C LYS A 179 20.51 23.96 -13.11
N ALA A 180 20.73 23.58 -14.36
CA ALA A 180 21.55 22.42 -14.70
C ALA A 180 22.94 22.52 -14.05
N PRO A 181 23.48 21.42 -13.50
CA PRO A 181 24.80 21.41 -12.90
C PRO A 181 25.85 21.90 -13.90
N LYS A 182 26.70 22.85 -13.49
CA LYS A 182 27.80 23.34 -14.31
C LYS A 182 28.92 22.30 -14.30
N ILE A 183 28.92 21.41 -15.28
CA ILE A 183 29.99 20.44 -15.49
C ILE A 183 31.18 21.20 -16.12
N SER A 184 32.27 21.36 -15.38
CA SER A 184 33.53 21.86 -15.93
C SER A 184 34.14 20.78 -16.81
N GLN A 185 34.76 21.17 -17.93
CA GLN A 185 35.47 20.24 -18.79
C GLN A 185 36.63 19.62 -18.01
N MET A 186 36.44 18.38 -17.57
CA MET A 186 37.51 17.59 -16.99
C MET A 186 38.48 17.25 -18.12
N LYS A 187 39.75 17.64 -17.94
CA LYS A 187 40.82 17.34 -18.90
C LYS A 187 40.94 15.81 -18.95
N TYR A 188 40.54 15.20 -20.06
CA TYR A 188 40.82 13.79 -20.29
C TYR A 188 42.31 13.67 -20.57
N ASP A 189 43.04 13.00 -19.68
CA ASP A 189 44.39 12.56 -19.98
C ASP A 189 44.29 11.58 -21.15
N LEU A 190 44.73 12.02 -22.33
CA LEU A 190 44.61 11.28 -23.59
C LEU A 190 45.46 9.99 -23.60
N GLU A 191 46.30 9.79 -22.59
CA GLU A 191 47.06 8.56 -22.37
C GLU A 191 46.15 7.43 -21.82
N ASP A 192 45.20 7.75 -20.93
CA ASP A 192 44.23 6.80 -20.36
C ASP A 192 43.08 6.47 -21.33
N GLY A 193 42.83 7.33 -22.32
CA GLY A 193 41.73 7.17 -23.28
C GLY A 193 41.88 5.92 -24.15
N LYS A 194 43.12 5.59 -24.57
CA LYS A 194 43.40 4.38 -25.37
C LYS A 194 43.26 3.11 -24.54
N GLU A 195 43.63 3.15 -23.26
CA GLU A 195 43.50 2.00 -22.37
C GLU A 195 42.03 1.74 -22.01
N ARG A 196 41.28 2.78 -21.64
CA ARG A 196 39.83 2.69 -21.41
C ARG A 196 39.06 2.27 -22.67
N ALA A 197 39.48 2.67 -23.86
CA ALA A 197 38.87 2.21 -25.11
C ALA A 197 39.10 0.71 -25.33
N LYS A 198 40.31 0.21 -25.08
CA LYS A 198 40.61 -1.24 -25.12
C LYS A 198 39.86 -2.01 -24.03
N GLU A 199 39.72 -1.42 -22.84
CA GLU A 199 38.95 -2.00 -21.75
C GLU A 199 37.45 -2.08 -22.07
N ARG A 200 36.87 -1.05 -22.71
CA ARG A 200 35.48 -1.08 -23.21
C ARG A 200 35.27 -2.18 -24.24
N VAL A 201 36.16 -2.30 -25.23
CA VAL A 201 36.09 -3.38 -26.23
C VAL A 201 36.22 -4.76 -25.59
N ARG A 202 37.12 -4.93 -24.60
CA ARG A 202 37.24 -6.17 -23.83
C ARG A 202 35.97 -6.46 -23.03
N ARG A 203 35.39 -5.45 -22.38
CA ARG A 203 34.15 -5.56 -21.60
C ARG A 203 32.99 -5.96 -22.49
N ASP A 204 32.84 -5.34 -23.66
CA ASP A 204 31.75 -5.62 -24.61
C ASP A 204 31.88 -7.03 -25.20
N ALA A 205 33.11 -7.47 -25.49
CA ALA A 205 33.38 -8.85 -25.91
C ALA A 205 33.01 -9.86 -24.81
N LEU A 206 33.42 -9.61 -23.56
CA LEU A 206 33.07 -10.46 -22.43
C LEU A 206 31.56 -10.44 -22.14
N TYR A 207 30.92 -9.28 -22.24
CA TYR A 207 29.49 -9.10 -22.04
C TYR A 207 28.68 -9.85 -23.10
N SER A 208 29.14 -9.87 -24.35
CA SER A 208 28.50 -10.66 -25.40
C SER A 208 28.57 -12.17 -25.12
N SER A 209 29.67 -12.68 -24.57
CA SER A 209 29.79 -14.10 -24.21
C SER A 209 28.95 -14.48 -22.99
N THR A 210 28.92 -13.65 -21.95
CA THR A 210 28.12 -13.92 -20.75
C THR A 210 26.62 -13.78 -21.02
N LEU A 211 26.23 -12.84 -21.89
CA LEU A 211 24.85 -12.68 -22.32
C LEU A 211 24.39 -13.87 -23.19
N ARG A 212 25.24 -14.39 -24.08
CA ARG A 212 24.94 -15.61 -24.85
C ARG A 212 24.74 -16.82 -23.95
N ASP A 213 25.59 -17.01 -22.94
CA ASP A 213 25.47 -18.11 -21.98
C ASP A 213 24.21 -17.98 -21.10
N ALA A 214 23.84 -16.75 -20.72
CA ALA A 214 22.58 -16.47 -20.02
C ALA A 214 21.34 -16.75 -20.90
N ILE A 215 21.41 -16.44 -22.20
CA ILE A 215 20.35 -16.73 -23.18
C ILE A 215 20.25 -18.25 -23.43
N GLU A 216 21.37 -18.94 -23.55
CA GLU A 216 21.41 -20.41 -23.76
C GLU A 216 20.95 -21.18 -22.52
N GLY A 217 21.29 -20.68 -21.32
CA GLY A 217 20.81 -21.23 -20.03
C GLY A 217 19.31 -21.03 -19.78
N THR A 218 18.72 -19.96 -20.33
CA THR A 218 17.27 -19.67 -20.19
C THR A 218 16.42 -20.35 -21.28
N HIS A 219 17.01 -20.77 -22.40
CA HIS A 219 16.31 -21.47 -23.49
C HIS A 219 16.27 -23.00 -23.37
N ARG A 220 16.55 -23.58 -22.19
CA ARG A 220 16.31 -25.02 -21.94
C ARG A 220 14.81 -25.32 -21.71
N GLY A 221 13.97 -24.93 -22.66
CA GLY A 221 12.71 -25.62 -22.93
C GLY A 221 13.01 -27.05 -23.43
N PRO A 222 12.07 -28.00 -23.26
CA PRO A 222 12.36 -29.41 -23.47
C PRO A 222 12.83 -29.62 -24.92
N ARG A 223 14.00 -30.26 -25.07
CA ARG A 223 14.48 -30.74 -26.37
C ARG A 223 13.41 -31.67 -26.93
N GLY A 224 12.61 -31.15 -27.86
CA GLY A 224 11.63 -31.94 -28.60
C GLY A 224 12.35 -33.07 -29.30
N CYS A 225 11.95 -34.30 -28.99
CA CYS A 225 12.37 -35.50 -29.68
C CYS A 225 12.06 -35.33 -31.18
N VAL A 226 13.09 -35.22 -32.02
CA VAL A 226 12.91 -35.27 -33.47
C VAL A 226 12.66 -36.74 -33.83
N GLN A 227 11.39 -37.11 -34.03
CA GLN A 227 11.06 -38.36 -34.71
C GLN A 227 11.47 -38.27 -36.19
N PRO A 228 11.93 -39.36 -36.81
CA PRO A 228 12.31 -39.37 -38.22
C PRO A 228 11.04 -39.38 -39.08
N GLY A 229 10.82 -38.34 -39.89
CA GLY A 229 9.72 -38.38 -40.88
C GLY A 229 9.08 -37.07 -41.33
N CYS A 230 9.60 -35.88 -41.01
CA CYS A 230 9.05 -34.64 -41.57
C CYS A 230 9.85 -34.16 -42.80
N PRO A 231 9.18 -33.71 -43.89
CA PRO A 231 9.85 -33.37 -45.14
C PRO A 231 10.59 -32.03 -45.03
N GLN A 232 11.78 -31.98 -45.65
CA GLN A 232 12.56 -30.75 -45.81
C GLN A 232 11.82 -29.81 -46.77
N ALA A 233 11.63 -28.55 -46.34
CA ALA A 233 11.29 -27.45 -47.23
C ALA A 233 12.53 -26.56 -47.38
N GLU A 234 12.88 -26.33 -48.63
CA GLU A 234 14.18 -25.91 -49.15
C GLU A 234 14.53 -24.44 -48.86
N GLY A 235 15.83 -24.19 -48.77
CA GLY A 235 16.40 -22.88 -48.51
C GLY A 235 16.21 -21.88 -49.65
N HIS A 236 15.96 -20.62 -49.30
CA HIS A 236 16.15 -19.50 -50.20
C HIS A 236 17.59 -19.00 -50.08
N GLN A 237 18.33 -19.08 -51.19
CA GLN A 237 19.67 -18.52 -51.35
C GLN A 237 19.60 -17.00 -51.46
N GLU A 238 20.47 -16.33 -50.71
CA GLU A 238 20.88 -14.94 -50.91
C GLU A 238 21.45 -14.75 -52.32
N THR A 239 20.89 -13.80 -53.07
CA THR A 239 21.58 -13.22 -54.23
C THR A 239 22.33 -11.97 -53.81
N GLN A 240 23.65 -12.06 -53.90
CA GLN A 240 24.59 -10.94 -53.79
C GLN A 240 24.32 -9.91 -54.91
N GLY A 241 24.15 -8.65 -54.54
CA GLY A 241 24.07 -7.51 -55.46
C GLY A 241 25.19 -6.52 -55.15
N ALA A 242 26.34 -6.70 -55.79
CA ALA A 242 27.41 -5.73 -55.83
C ALA A 242 26.99 -4.51 -56.68
N GLY A 243 27.27 -3.30 -56.19
CA GLY A 243 26.98 -2.06 -56.92
C GLY A 243 27.66 -0.86 -56.28
N GLY A 244 28.99 -0.81 -56.34
CA GLY A 244 29.71 0.47 -56.22
C GLY A 244 29.63 1.23 -57.54
N VAL A 245 29.63 2.58 -57.48
CA VAL A 245 30.52 3.47 -58.24
C VAL A 245 30.06 4.94 -58.22
N ARG A 246 31.01 5.80 -57.80
CA ARG A 246 31.29 7.21 -58.15
C ARG A 246 30.35 8.33 -57.71
N GLY A 247 30.97 9.31 -57.06
CA GLY A 247 30.41 10.63 -56.81
C GLY A 247 30.48 11.57 -58.01
N SER A 248 29.80 12.70 -57.86
CA SER A 248 30.07 13.94 -58.55
C SER A 248 29.87 15.07 -57.56
N GLN A 249 30.90 15.91 -57.47
CA GLN A 249 30.87 17.23 -56.88
C GLN A 249 29.84 18.11 -57.63
N HIS A 250 29.23 19.05 -56.92
CA HIS A 250 28.90 20.35 -57.50
C HIS A 250 28.93 21.41 -56.39
N ASP A 251 29.81 22.39 -56.60
CA ASP A 251 30.01 23.63 -55.87
C ASP A 251 28.77 24.52 -55.78
N THR A 252 28.72 25.31 -54.71
CA THR A 252 28.50 26.76 -54.73
C THR A 252 29.53 27.42 -53.83
#